data_AF-A0A7X3I5T8-F1
#
_entry.id   AF-A0A7X3I5T8-F1
#
_cell.length_a   1.000
_cell.length_b   1.000
_cell.length_c   1.000
_cell.angle_alpha   90.00
_cell.angle_beta   90.00
_cell.angle_gamma   90.00
#
_symmetry.space_group_name_H-M   'P 1'
#
loop_
_entity.id
_entity.type
_entity.pdbx_description
1 polymer ?
#
loop_
_entity_poly.entity_id
_entity_poly.type
_entity_poly.pdbx_seq_one_letter_code
_entity_poly.pdbx_strand_id
1 'polypeptide(L)'
;MLAVLTGSLAACSGDVVRSLASDAGYGPRVVAAPDFVTESRSKAAPDYMPVGVDAPKRAVRAKSVTGQKELEAELEGARGRNEARGRAAASAGQGAAATIKPAPAQP
;
A
#
# COMPACT_ATOMS: atom_id res chain seq x y z
N MET A 1 17.17 55.23 -15.84
CA MET A 1 16.83 54.02 -16.62
C MET A 1 16.84 52.81 -15.69
N LEU A 2 15.88 52.76 -14.74
CA LEU A 2 15.82 51.74 -13.68
C LEU A 2 14.34 51.37 -13.42
N ALA A 3 13.59 51.13 -14.50
CA ALA A 3 12.17 50.78 -14.42
C ALA A 3 11.77 49.63 -15.37
N VAL A 4 12.73 49.07 -16.12
CA VAL A 4 12.44 48.04 -17.14
C VAL A 4 12.77 46.62 -16.66
N LEU A 5 13.55 46.46 -15.57
CA LEU A 5 13.99 45.14 -15.11
C LEU A 5 13.08 44.47 -14.06
N THR A 6 12.07 45.15 -13.52
CA THR A 6 11.15 44.54 -12.55
C THR A 6 9.99 43.77 -13.20
N GLY A 7 9.76 43.94 -14.51
CA GLY A 7 8.68 43.26 -15.23
C GLY A 7 8.94 41.79 -15.56
N SER A 8 10.21 41.37 -15.61
CA SER A 8 10.59 40.00 -16.02
C SER A 8 10.47 38.95 -14.91
N LEU A 9 10.46 39.36 -13.63
CA LEU A 9 10.29 38.43 -12.51
C LEU A 9 8.81 38.14 -12.17
N ALA A 10 7.87 39.00 -12.60
CA ALA A 10 6.43 38.75 -12.45
C ALA A 10 5.87 37.77 -13.51
N ALA A 11 6.65 37.46 -14.55
CA ALA A 11 6.26 36.53 -15.63
C ALA A 11 6.40 35.05 -15.24
N CYS A 12 7.14 34.74 -14.18
CA CYS A 12 7.26 33.37 -13.65
C CYS A 12 6.18 33.04 -12.59
N SER A 13 5.45 34.04 -12.08
CA SER A 13 4.21 33.85 -11.32
C SER A 13 3.03 33.86 -12.28
N GLY A 14 2.84 32.74 -12.98
CA GLY A 14 1.88 32.57 -14.09
C GLY A 14 0.40 32.83 -13.77
N ASP A 15 0.05 33.20 -12.54
CA ASP A 15 -1.32 33.52 -12.13
C ASP A 15 -1.81 34.88 -12.63
N VAL A 16 -0.96 35.92 -12.60
CA VAL A 16 -1.42 37.29 -12.92
C VAL A 16 -1.71 37.43 -14.41
N VAL A 17 -0.80 36.93 -15.26
CA VAL A 17 -0.98 36.92 -16.73
C VAL A 17 -2.16 36.04 -17.13
N ARG A 18 -2.38 34.92 -16.43
CA ARG A 18 -3.52 34.04 -16.69
C ARG A 18 -4.85 34.69 -16.32
N SER A 19 -4.95 35.35 -15.17
CA SER A 19 -6.18 36.04 -14.77
C SER A 19 -6.53 37.17 -15.74
N LEU A 20 -5.57 38.01 -16.13
CA LEU A 20 -5.77 39.09 -17.09
C LEU A 20 -6.21 38.58 -18.47
N ALA A 21 -5.65 37.48 -18.93
CA ALA A 21 -6.04 36.87 -20.20
C ALA A 21 -7.47 36.31 -20.12
N SER A 22 -7.80 35.58 -19.05
CA SER A 22 -9.15 35.07 -18.80
C SER A 22 -10.20 36.19 -18.69
N ASP A 23 -9.90 37.29 -17.99
CA ASP A 23 -10.78 38.46 -17.85
C ASP A 23 -10.96 39.23 -19.17
N ALA A 24 -9.91 39.28 -20.00
CA ALA A 24 -9.97 39.83 -21.36
C ALA A 24 -10.65 38.89 -22.38
N GLY A 25 -11.19 37.74 -21.93
CA GLY A 25 -11.86 36.75 -22.78
C GLY A 25 -10.92 35.85 -23.59
N TYR A 26 -9.61 35.96 -23.39
CA TYR A 26 -8.59 35.14 -24.02
C TYR A 26 -8.09 34.06 -23.05
N GLY A 27 -8.66 32.87 -23.13
CA GLY A 27 -8.16 31.70 -22.39
C GLY A 27 -9.26 30.83 -21.82
N PRO A 28 -8.91 29.73 -21.13
CA PRO A 28 -9.89 28.84 -20.55
C PRO A 28 -10.73 29.58 -19.52
N ARG A 29 -12.06 29.52 -19.67
CA ARG A 29 -12.97 30.12 -18.68
C ARG A 29 -12.78 29.42 -17.34
N VAL A 30 -12.66 30.20 -16.27
CA VAL A 30 -12.71 29.67 -14.90
C VAL A 30 -14.14 29.20 -14.67
N VAL A 31 -14.34 27.90 -14.75
CA VAL A 31 -15.62 27.27 -14.40
C VAL A 31 -15.63 27.09 -12.89
N ALA A 32 -16.63 27.66 -12.22
CA ALA A 32 -16.84 27.41 -10.80
C ALA A 32 -16.95 25.90 -10.58
N ALA A 33 -16.17 25.39 -9.61
CA ALA A 33 -16.27 24.00 -9.22
C ALA A 33 -17.66 23.75 -8.61
N PRO A 34 -18.29 22.58 -8.86
CA PRO A 34 -19.54 22.21 -8.19
C PRO A 34 -19.41 22.21 -6.66
N ASP A 35 -20.51 22.45 -5.96
CA ASP A 35 -20.52 22.61 -4.49
C ASP A 35 -19.91 21.39 -3.75
N PHE A 36 -20.22 20.17 -4.20
CA PHE A 36 -19.65 18.98 -3.57
C PHE A 36 -18.11 18.93 -3.70
N VAL A 37 -17.53 19.54 -4.74
CA VAL A 37 -16.07 19.57 -4.95
C VAL A 37 -15.43 20.61 -4.04
N THR A 38 -16.07 21.76 -3.83
CA THR A 38 -15.57 22.81 -2.93
C THR A 38 -15.68 22.39 -1.47
N GLU A 39 -16.71 21.63 -1.12
CA GLU A 39 -16.94 21.11 0.24
C GLU A 39 -16.09 19.87 0.56
N SER A 40 -15.90 18.96 -0.40
CA SER A 40 -15.15 17.71 -0.16
C SER A 40 -13.63 17.88 -0.22
N ARG A 41 -13.13 18.86 -0.98
CA ARG A 41 -11.68 19.09 -1.09
C ARG A 41 -11.17 19.82 0.13
N SER A 42 -10.03 19.35 0.65
CA SER A 42 -9.29 20.09 1.66
C SER A 42 -8.96 21.49 1.14
N LYS A 43 -9.16 22.50 1.99
CA LYS A 43 -8.76 23.89 1.72
C LYS A 43 -7.26 24.11 1.90
N ALA A 44 -6.57 23.16 2.53
CA ALA A 44 -5.11 23.19 2.65
C ALA A 44 -4.47 22.81 1.31
N ALA A 45 -3.36 23.46 0.97
CA ALA A 45 -2.53 23.01 -0.13
C ALA A 45 -2.16 21.54 0.10
N PRO A 46 -2.35 20.64 -0.88
CA PRO A 46 -2.01 19.25 -0.70
C PRO A 46 -0.50 19.13 -0.48
N ASP A 47 -0.10 18.46 0.60
CA ASP A 47 1.28 18.02 0.73
C ASP A 47 1.62 17.16 -0.49
N TYR A 48 2.74 17.45 -1.14
CA TYR A 48 3.18 16.70 -2.30
C TYR A 48 3.41 15.23 -1.90
N MET A 49 2.52 14.35 -2.38
CA MET A 49 2.65 12.91 -2.17
C MET A 49 3.20 12.30 -3.47
N PRO A 50 4.50 11.97 -3.54
CA PRO A 50 5.09 11.39 -4.74
C PRO A 50 4.48 10.01 -5.00
N VAL A 51 3.63 9.92 -6.02
CA VAL A 51 3.15 8.64 -6.55
C VAL A 51 4.25 8.00 -7.39
N GLY A 52 4.47 6.69 -7.23
CA GLY A 52 5.48 5.96 -7.99
C GLY A 52 6.92 6.06 -7.47
N VAL A 53 7.13 6.57 -6.24
CA VAL A 53 8.43 6.46 -5.57
C VAL A 53 8.44 5.19 -4.72
N ASP A 54 9.32 4.26 -5.09
CA ASP A 54 9.57 3.06 -4.30
C ASP A 54 10.07 3.46 -2.91
N ALA A 55 9.54 2.79 -1.88
CA ALA A 55 10.07 2.93 -0.53
C ALA A 55 11.57 2.57 -0.51
N PRO A 56 12.37 3.22 0.36
CA PRO A 56 13.78 2.89 0.49
C PRO A 56 13.98 1.39 0.69
N LYS A 57 14.83 0.77 -0.14
CA LYS A 57 15.13 -0.66 -0.03
C LYS A 57 15.67 -0.94 1.37
N ARG A 58 14.97 -1.81 2.11
CA ARG A 58 15.43 -2.27 3.42
C ARG A 58 16.80 -2.93 3.25
N ALA A 59 17.75 -2.58 4.11
CA ALA A 59 19.03 -3.27 4.16
C ALA A 59 18.80 -4.72 4.62
N VAL A 60 18.85 -5.67 3.70
CA VAL A 60 18.72 -7.09 4.00
C VAL A 60 20.12 -7.67 4.14
N ARG A 61 20.50 -8.06 5.36
CA ARG A 61 21.76 -8.78 5.59
C ARG A 61 21.59 -10.22 5.10
N ALA A 62 22.48 -10.68 4.24
CA ALA A 62 22.54 -12.09 3.89
C ALA A 62 22.80 -12.92 5.16
N LYS A 63 21.98 -13.96 5.40
CA LYS A 63 22.22 -14.90 6.50
C LYS A 63 23.54 -15.63 6.24
N SER A 64 24.40 -15.75 7.25
CA SER A 64 25.65 -16.53 7.14
C SER A 64 25.35 -17.99 6.81
N VAL A 65 26.30 -18.70 6.21
CA VAL A 65 26.16 -20.14 5.91
C VAL A 65 25.84 -20.94 7.18
N THR A 66 26.44 -20.57 8.32
CA THR A 66 26.15 -21.15 9.63
C THR A 66 24.68 -20.93 10.04
N GLY A 67 24.19 -19.69 9.98
CA GLY A 67 22.81 -19.38 10.34
C GLY A 67 21.77 -19.98 9.39
N GLN A 68 22.15 -20.25 8.13
CA GLN A 68 21.30 -21.01 7.21
C GLN A 68 21.19 -22.49 7.63
N LYS A 69 22.30 -23.11 8.05
CA LYS A 69 22.32 -24.50 8.50
C LYS A 69 21.61 -24.71 9.83
N GLU A 70 21.75 -23.77 10.76
CA GLU A 70 20.99 -23.77 12.02
C GLU A 70 19.47 -23.68 11.76
N LEU A 71 19.05 -22.79 10.85
CA LEU A 71 17.66 -22.66 10.46
C LEU A 71 17.12 -23.93 9.77
N GLU A 72 17.91 -24.54 8.90
CA GLU A 72 17.58 -25.80 8.24
C GLU A 72 17.33 -26.91 9.27
N ALA A 73 18.23 -27.04 10.26
CA ALA A 73 18.08 -28.01 11.34
C ALA A 73 16.85 -27.74 12.22
N GLU A 74 16.55 -26.48 12.52
CA GLU A 74 15.36 -26.10 13.28
C GLU A 74 14.06 -26.47 12.54
N LEU A 75 13.99 -26.16 11.24
CA LEU A 75 12.83 -26.44 10.40
C LEU A 75 12.60 -27.95 10.25
N GLU A 76 13.66 -28.74 10.05
CA GLU A 76 13.53 -30.18 9.93
C GLU A 76 13.12 -30.81 11.28
N GLY A 77 13.66 -30.32 12.39
CA GLY A 77 13.20 -30.70 13.72
C GLY A 77 11.72 -30.36 13.96
N ALA A 78 11.25 -29.20 13.48
CA ALA A 78 9.84 -28.82 13.54
C ALA A 78 8.96 -29.72 12.68
N ARG A 79 9.39 -30.07 11.46
CA ARG A 79 8.70 -31.03 10.59
C ARG A 79 8.52 -32.38 11.30
N GLY A 80 9.58 -32.95 11.84
CA GLY A 80 9.52 -34.24 12.53
C GLY A 80 8.53 -34.24 13.72
N ARG A 81 8.50 -33.16 14.50
CA ARG A 81 7.51 -33.01 15.59
C ARG A 81 6.08 -32.92 15.08
N ASN A 82 5.85 -32.19 14.00
CA ASN A 82 4.52 -32.05 13.40
C ASN A 82 4.02 -33.38 12.82
N GLU A 83 4.88 -34.13 12.15
CA GLU A 83 4.54 -35.46 11.62
C GLU A 83 4.22 -36.45 12.73
N ALA A 84 5.01 -36.46 13.82
CA ALA A 84 4.73 -37.30 14.97
C ALA A 84 3.37 -36.98 15.60
N ARG A 85 3.06 -35.68 15.79
CA ARG A 85 1.76 -35.22 16.29
C ARG A 85 0.62 -35.56 15.33
N GLY A 86 0.83 -35.40 14.04
CA GLY A 86 -0.14 -35.76 13.00
C GLY A 86 -0.48 -37.25 13.00
N ARG A 87 0.54 -38.12 13.10
CA ARG A 87 0.34 -39.56 13.23
C ARG A 87 -0.45 -39.91 14.51
N ALA A 88 -0.08 -39.33 15.64
CA ALA A 88 -0.80 -39.54 16.89
C ALA A 88 -2.28 -39.12 16.81
N ALA A 89 -2.55 -37.96 16.21
CA ALA A 89 -3.93 -37.48 16.00
C ALA A 89 -4.71 -38.39 15.05
N ALA A 90 -4.09 -38.85 13.95
CA ALA A 90 -4.72 -39.77 13.01
C ALA A 90 -5.08 -41.11 13.67
N SER A 91 -4.17 -41.70 14.45
CA SER A 91 -4.45 -42.94 15.19
C SER A 91 -5.57 -42.75 16.23
N ALA A 92 -5.59 -41.62 16.95
CA ALA A 92 -6.66 -41.30 17.88
C ALA A 92 -8.02 -41.16 17.19
N GLY A 93 -8.06 -40.51 16.02
CA GLY A 93 -9.27 -40.36 15.20
C GLY A 93 -9.81 -41.70 14.68
N GLN A 94 -8.92 -42.61 14.26
CA GLN A 94 -9.31 -43.97 13.84
C GLN A 94 -9.90 -44.78 15.01
N GLY A 95 -9.28 -44.69 16.20
CA GLY A 95 -9.81 -45.32 17.41
C GLY A 95 -11.19 -44.79 17.81
N ALA A 96 -11.41 -43.47 17.70
CA ALA A 96 -12.69 -42.84 17.96
C ALA A 96 -13.76 -43.20 16.90
N ALA A 97 -13.39 -43.28 15.62
CA ALA A 97 -14.32 -43.67 14.55
C ALA A 97 -14.82 -45.11 14.73
N ALA A 98 -14.00 -46.01 15.28
CA ALA A 98 -14.40 -47.39 15.56
C ALA A 98 -15.50 -47.51 16.62
N THR A 99 -15.67 -46.51 17.49
CA THR A 99 -16.70 -46.52 18.55
C THR A 99 -17.98 -45.77 18.17
N ILE A 100 -17.99 -45.03 17.06
CA ILE A 100 -19.16 -44.31 16.56
C ILE A 100 -19.91 -45.21 15.57
N LYS A 101 -21.05 -45.76 16.00
CA LYS A 101 -21.94 -46.51 15.11
C LYS A 101 -22.73 -45.50 14.24
N PRO A 102 -22.74 -45.64 12.90
CA PRO A 102 -23.52 -44.75 12.05
C PRO A 102 -25.01 -44.81 12.43
N ALA A 103 -25.63 -43.64 12.59
CA ALA A 103 -27.08 -43.57 12.77
C ALA A 103 -27.77 -44.05 11.47
N PRO A 104 -28.83 -44.86 11.56
CA PRO A 104 -29.54 -45.33 10.37
C PRO A 104 -30.09 -44.15 9.58
N ALA A 105 -29.98 -44.22 8.25
CA ALA A 105 -30.58 -43.22 7.36
C ALA A 105 -32.10 -43.23 7.55
N GLN A 106 -32.68 -42.04 7.77
CA GLN A 106 -34.14 -41.88 7.85
C GLN A 106 -34.75 -42.05 6.44
N PRO A 107 -35.92 -42.69 6.33
CA PRO A 107 -36.55 -43.00 5.04
C PRO A 107 -36.98 -41.76 4.26
#